data_AF-A0AA97AW62-F1
#
_entry.id   AF-A0AA97AW62-F1
#
_cell.length_a   1.000
_cell.length_b   1.000
_cell.length_c   1.000
_cell.angle_alpha   90.00
_cell.angle_beta   90.00
_cell.angle_gamma   90.00
#
_symmetry.space_group_name_H-M   'P 1'
#
loop_
_entity.id
_entity.type
_entity.pdbx_description
1 polymer ?
#
loop_
_entity_poly.entity_id
_entity_poly.type
_entity_poly.pdbx_seq_one_letter_code
_entity_poly.pdbx_strand_id
1 'polypeptide(L)' 'MWGRDDLKRTRVYQEAREEERDEMLEKMVPKLLRRGLTIAEIAEDLELPVETIQRFIPQN' A
#
# COMPACT_ATOMS: atom_id res chain seq x y z
N MET A 1 10.94 -12.78 30.83
CA MET A 1 9.80 -11.88 31.09
C MET A 1 9.43 -11.24 29.76
N TRP A 2 8.35 -11.68 29.10
CA TRP A 2 7.90 -11.08 27.84
C TRP A 2 6.94 -9.94 28.20
N GLY A 3 7.47 -8.72 28.12
CA GLY A 3 6.74 -7.50 28.47
C GLY A 3 5.64 -7.23 27.45
N ARG A 4 4.46 -6.88 27.95
CA ARG A 4 3.24 -6.56 27.16
C ARG A 4 3.41 -5.30 26.29
N ASP A 5 4.58 -4.68 26.32
CA ASP A 5 4.99 -3.48 25.57
C ASP A 5 5.51 -3.79 24.15
N ASP A 6 6.15 -4.94 23.93
CA ASP A 6 6.65 -5.32 22.60
C ASP A 6 5.51 -5.59 21.60
N LEU A 7 4.42 -6.22 22.07
CA LEU A 7 3.26 -6.52 21.21
C LEU A 7 2.53 -5.26 20.74
N LYS A 8 2.45 -4.22 21.59
CA LYS A 8 1.85 -2.93 21.21
C LYS A 8 2.72 -2.19 20.20
N ARG A 9 4.04 -2.22 20.39
CA ARG A 9 5.00 -1.57 19.51
C ARG A 9 4.99 -2.21 18.11
N THR A 10 4.82 -3.54 18.03
CA THR A 10 4.73 -4.25 16.75
C THR A 10 3.41 -3.97 16.02
N ARG A 11 2.30 -3.82 16.75
CA ARG A 11 0.99 -3.54 16.16
C ARG A 11 0.87 -2.09 15.67
N VAL A 12 1.22 -1.12 16.52
CA VAL A 12 1.19 0.32 16.17
C VAL A 12 2.18 0.64 15.06
N TYR A 13 3.34 -0.03 15.03
CA TYR A 13 4.32 0.16 13.94
C TYR A 13 3.89 -0.48 12.61
N GLN A 14 3.09 -1.55 12.65
CA GLN A 14 2.49 -2.14 11.44
C GLN A 14 1.35 -1.27 10.93
N GLU A 15 0.46 -0.81 11.81
CA GLU A 15 -0.66 0.08 11.47
C GLU A 15 -0.16 1.41 10.88
N ALA A 16 0.86 2.04 11.48
CA ALA A 16 1.43 3.29 10.95
C ALA A 16 2.11 3.12 9.57
N ARG A 17 2.75 1.97 9.32
CA ARG A 17 3.37 1.67 8.03
C ARG A 17 2.36 1.30 6.95
N GLU A 18 1.25 0.68 7.33
CA GLU A 18 0.15 0.37 6.43
C GLU A 18 -0.56 1.64 5.99
N GLU A 19 -0.86 2.57 6.91
CA GLU A 19 -1.46 3.86 6.59
C GLU A 19 -0.55 4.71 5.66
N GLU A 20 0.75 4.80 5.95
CA GLU A 20 1.70 5.50 5.08
C GLU A 20 1.81 4.83 3.69
N ARG A 21 1.72 3.50 3.63
CA ARG A 21 1.71 2.77 2.35
C ARG A 21 0.45 3.06 1.55
N ASP A 22 -0.72 3.04 2.18
CA ASP A 22 -2.00 3.24 1.51
C ASP A 22 -2.10 4.66 0.94
N GLU A 23 -1.71 5.68 1.71
CA GLU A 23 -1.63 7.06 1.21
C GLU A 23 -0.64 7.21 0.05
N MET A 24 0.48 6.49 0.10
CA MET A 24 1.47 6.49 -0.98
C MET A 24 0.89 5.84 -2.24
N LEU A 25 0.21 4.70 -2.11
CA LEU A 25 -0.43 3.98 -3.21
C LEU A 25 -1.55 4.81 -3.84
N GLU A 26 -2.39 5.46 -3.04
CA GLU A 26 -3.46 6.35 -3.52
C GLU A 26 -2.92 7.49 -4.41
N LYS A 27 -1.74 8.02 -4.09
CA LYS A 27 -1.09 9.09 -4.88
C LYS A 27 -0.27 8.55 -6.05
N MET A 28 0.34 7.37 -5.92
CA MET A 28 1.23 6.79 -6.92
C MET A 28 0.48 6.06 -8.02
N VAL A 29 -0.51 5.23 -7.68
CA VAL A 29 -1.25 4.40 -8.64
C VAL A 29 -1.86 5.26 -9.76
N PRO A 30 -2.57 6.38 -9.49
CA PRO A 30 -3.08 7.24 -10.56
C PRO A 30 -1.99 7.89 -11.40
N LYS A 31 -0.83 8.23 -10.81
CA LYS A 31 0.29 8.83 -11.54
C LYS A 31 0.96 7.83 -12.48
N LEU A 32 1.11 6.57 -12.05
CA LEU A 32 1.68 5.50 -12.86
C LEU A 32 0.73 5.12 -14.00
N LEU A 33 -0.58 5.04 -13.72
CA LEU A 33 -1.60 4.84 -14.76
C LEU A 33 -1.58 5.96 -15.80
N ARG A 34 -1.46 7.24 -15.37
CA ARG A 34 -1.34 8.39 -16.28
C ARG A 34 -0.06 8.38 -17.12
N ARG A 35 0.99 7.68 -16.67
CA ARG A 35 2.24 7.48 -17.44
C ARG A 35 2.13 6.34 -18.45
N GLY A 36 1.00 5.65 -18.49
CA GLY A 36 0.73 4.55 -19.42
C GLY A 36 1.09 3.16 -18.89
N LEU A 37 1.47 3.04 -17.60
CA LEU A 37 1.63 1.72 -16.98
C LEU A 37 0.27 1.07 -16.77
N THR A 38 0.21 -0.25 -16.94
CA THR A 38 -0.96 -1.06 -16.64
C THR A 38 -1.01 -1.41 -15.16
N ILE A 39 -2.20 -1.79 -14.69
CA ILE A 39 -2.42 -2.24 -13.30
C ILE A 39 -1.53 -3.47 -12.99
N ALA A 40 -1.33 -4.35 -13.96
CA ALA A 40 -0.49 -5.54 -13.81
C ALA A 40 0.99 -5.19 -13.63
N GLU A 41 1.51 -4.26 -14.43
CA GLU A 41 2.90 -3.78 -14.29
C GLU A 41 3.12 -3.05 -12.97
N ILE A 42 2.15 -2.23 -12.54
CA ILE A 42 2.21 -1.56 -11.23
C ILE A 42 2.18 -2.57 -10.08
N ALA A 43 1.36 -3.61 -10.20
CA ALA A 43 1.30 -4.70 -9.22
C ALA A 43 2.61 -5.48 -9.14
N GLU A 44 3.24 -5.75 -10.29
CA GLU A 44 4.54 -6.41 -10.38
C GLU A 44 5.66 -5.53 -9.77
N ASP A 45 5.75 -4.26 -10.17
CA ASP A 45 6.76 -3.31 -9.68
C ASP A 45 6.67 -3.03 -8.18
N LEU A 46 5.45 -3.05 -7.63
CA LEU A 46 5.20 -2.81 -6.21
C LEU A 46 5.15 -4.10 -5.39
N GLU A 47 5.27 -5.26 -6.04
CA GLU A 47 5.13 -6.60 -5.45
C GLU A 47 3.82 -6.74 -4.66
N LEU A 48 2.75 -6.13 -5.17
CA LEU A 48 1.42 -6.12 -4.55
C LEU A 48 0.41 -6.86 -5.42
N PRO A 49 -0.62 -7.47 -4.81
CA PRO A 49 -1.73 -8.03 -5.57
C PRO A 49 -2.41 -6.97 -6.44
N VAL A 50 -2.78 -7.35 -7.66
CA VAL A 50 -3.59 -6.50 -8.57
C VAL A 50 -4.86 -6.01 -7.89
N GLU A 51 -5.47 -6.85 -7.04
CA GLU A 51 -6.65 -6.50 -6.24
C GLU A 51 -6.39 -5.39 -5.22
N THR A 52 -5.16 -5.27 -4.71
CA THR A 52 -4.76 -4.17 -3.84
C THR A 52 -4.67 -2.89 -4.66
N ILE A 53 -3.97 -2.93 -5.79
CA ILE A 53 -3.82 -1.77 -6.69
C ILE A 53 -5.18 -1.28 -7.20
N GLN A 54 -6.10 -2.18 -7.55
CA GLN A 54 -7.45 -1.83 -8.02
C GLN A 54 -8.24 -0.97 -7.03
N ARG A 55 -8.06 -1.16 -5.72
CA ARG A 55 -8.77 -0.36 -4.70
C ARG A 55 -8.34 1.11 -4.71
N PHE A 56 -7.13 1.39 -5.19
CA PHE A 56 -6.56 2.74 -5.28
C PHE A 56 -6.72 3.36 -6.68
N ILE A 57 -7.44 2.71 -7.59
CA ILE A 57 -7.76 3.28 -8.90
C ILE A 57 -8.96 4.21 -8.75
N PRO A 58 -8.83 5.51 -9.07
CA PRO A 58 -9.95 6.43 -9.05
C PRO A 58 -10.96 6.00 -10.11
N GLN A 59 -12.14 5.56 -9.65
CA GLN A 59 -13.31 5.29 -10.47
C GLN A 59 -13.89 6.66 -10.88
N ASN A 60 -13.50 7.17 -12.06
CA ASN A 60 -14.09 8.37 -12.64
C ASN A 60 -14.96 8.02 -13.85
#